data_AF-A0A7M3MLB1-F1
#
_entry.id   AF-A0A7M3MLB1-F1
#
_cell.length_a   1.000
_cell.length_b   1.000
_cell.length_c   1.000
_cell.angle_alpha   90.00
_cell.angle_beta   90.00
_cell.angle_gamma   90.00
#
_symmetry.space_group_name_H-M   'P 1'
#
loop_
_entity.id
_entity.type
_entity.pdbx_description
1 polymer ?
#
loop_
_entity_poly.entity_id
_entity_poly.type
_entity_poly.pdbx_seq_one_letter_code
_entity_poly.pdbx_strand_id
1 'polypeptide(L)' 'MSQRQRRRAIAKLVFLIAGTLSLALSVGLWFLTEDRETAIFVGLWVPSLFSLGALVAAGEGPR' A
#
# COMPACT_ATOMS: atom_id res chain seq x y z
N MET A 1 3.70 -11.74 22.29
CA MET A 1 4.17 -11.40 20.92
C MET A 1 5.60 -10.90 21.01
N SER A 2 6.52 -11.49 20.24
CA SER A 2 7.90 -11.01 20.14
C SER A 2 7.94 -9.59 19.56
N GLN A 3 8.82 -8.72 20.05
CA GLN A 3 9.02 -7.34 19.54
C GLN A 3 9.19 -7.30 18.02
N ARG A 4 9.84 -8.31 17.42
CA ARG A 4 10.00 -8.45 15.98
C ARG A 4 8.67 -8.72 15.25
N GLN A 5 7.81 -9.56 15.83
CA GLN A 5 6.48 -9.85 15.27
C GLN A 5 5.58 -8.62 15.29
N ARG A 6 5.61 -7.83 16.36
CA ARG A 6 4.83 -6.59 16.46
C ARG A 6 5.25 -5.56 15.41
N ARG A 7 6.56 -5.38 15.20
CA ARG A 7 7.10 -4.48 14.17
C ARG A 7 6.66 -4.90 12.76
N ARG A 8 6.66 -6.20 12.46
CA ARG A 8 6.18 -6.76 11.19
C ARG A 8 4.68 -6.55 10.99
N ALA A 9 3.89 -6.78 12.03
CA ALA A 9 2.45 -6.55 11.98
C ALA A 9 2.14 -5.08 11.70
N ILE A 10 2.84 -4.16 12.36
CA ILE A 10 2.71 -2.72 12.11
C ILE A 10 3.13 -2.39 10.67
N ALA A 11 4.27 -2.89 10.19
CA ALA A 11 4.71 -2.65 8.82
C ALA A 11 3.66 -3.14 7.79
N LYS A 12 3.15 -4.36 7.95
CA LYS A 12 2.06 -4.89 7.12
C LYS A 12 0.84 -3.98 7.14
N LEU A 13 0.42 -3.54 8.33
CA LEU A 13 -0.73 -2.66 8.49
C LEU A 13 -0.51 -1.31 7.78
N VAL A 14 0.68 -0.73 7.90
CA VAL A 14 1.05 0.53 7.25
C VAL A 14 0.94 0.40 5.73
N PHE A 15 1.51 -0.64 5.13
CA PHE A 15 1.41 -0.84 3.67
C PHE A 15 -0.02 -1.14 3.21
N LEU A 16 -0.79 -1.89 4.02
CA LEU A 16 -2.20 -2.16 3.74
C LEU A 16 -3.02 -0.87 3.71
N ILE A 17 -2.87 -0.05 4.75
CA ILE A 17 -3.56 1.24 4.88
C ILE A 17 -3.11 2.19 3.79
N ALA A 18 -1.80 2.30 3.53
CA ALA A 18 -1.26 3.18 2.50
C ALA A 18 -1.77 2.81 1.10
N GLY A 19 -1.79 1.51 0.75
CA GLY A 19 -2.33 1.05 -0.54
C GLY A 19 -3.82 1.30 -0.68
N THR A 20 -4.59 1.08 0.40
CA THR A 20 -6.04 1.32 0.43
C THR A 20 -6.37 2.81 0.31
N LEU A 21 -5.64 3.67 1.04
CA LEU A 21 -5.79 5.13 0.94
C LEU A 21 -5.40 5.63 -0.45
N SER A 22 -4.35 5.09 -1.05
CA SER A 22 -3.95 5.43 -2.43
C SER A 22 -5.05 5.06 -3.44
N LEU A 23 -5.71 3.91 -3.26
CA LEU A 23 -6.83 3.52 -4.10
C LEU A 23 -8.04 4.46 -3.91
N ALA A 24 -8.38 4.77 -2.66
CA ALA A 24 -9.46 5.71 -2.35
C ALA A 24 -9.18 7.10 -2.93
N LEU A 25 -7.94 7.56 -2.89
CA LEU A 25 -7.51 8.82 -3.49
C LEU A 25 -7.61 8.78 -5.02
N SER A 26 -7.20 7.69 -5.67
CA SER A 26 -7.34 7.52 -7.12
C SER A 26 -8.80 7.60 -7.57
N VAL A 27 -9.69 6.89 -6.87
CA VAL A 27 -11.15 6.93 -7.11
C VAL A 27 -11.69 8.34 -6.84
N GLY A 28 -11.27 8.96 -5.73
CA GLY A 28 -11.65 10.33 -5.38
C GLY A 28 -11.27 11.33 -6.47
N LEU A 29 -10.04 11.26 -6.96
CA LEU A 29 -9.57 12.14 -8.03
C LEU A 29 -10.32 11.95 -9.34
N TRP A 30 -10.66 10.70 -9.66
CA TRP A 30 -11.41 10.36 -10.86
C TRP A 30 -12.83 10.95 -10.86
N PHE A 31 -13.53 10.86 -9.72
CA PHE A 31 -14.94 11.24 -9.64
C PHE A 31 -15.21 12.65 -9.10
N LEU A 32 -14.36 13.19 -8.20
CA LEU A 32 -14.61 14.49 -7.56
C LEU A 32 -13.92 15.65 -8.31
N THR A 33 -12.74 15.41 -8.87
CA THR A 33 -11.93 16.47 -9.50
C THR A 33 -11.84 16.34 -11.01
N GLU A 34 -12.39 15.27 -11.60
CA GLU A 34 -12.30 14.94 -13.04
C GLU A 34 -10.87 14.89 -13.61
N ASP A 35 -9.86 14.91 -12.74
CA ASP A 35 -8.44 14.81 -13.09
C ASP A 35 -8.06 13.34 -13.31
N ARG A 36 -8.35 12.88 -14.53
CA ARG A 36 -8.19 11.48 -14.93
C ARG A 36 -6.73 11.04 -15.01
N GLU A 37 -5.83 11.94 -15.41
CA GLU A 37 -4.42 11.63 -15.55
C GLU A 37 -3.80 11.36 -14.18
N THR A 38 -4.00 12.27 -13.23
CA THR A 38 -3.51 12.09 -11.86
C THR A 38 -4.18 10.88 -11.20
N ALA A 39 -5.48 10.66 -11.41
CA ALA A 39 -6.17 9.47 -10.89
C ALA A 39 -5.57 8.16 -11.39
N ILE A 40 -5.23 8.05 -12.68
CA ILE A 40 -4.59 6.87 -13.27
C ILE A 40 -3.19 6.67 -12.70
N PHE A 41 -2.37 7.73 -12.62
CA PHE A 41 -1.04 7.63 -12.03
C PHE A 41 -1.11 7.16 -10.57
N VAL A 42 -1.98 7.74 -9.74
CA VAL A 42 -2.14 7.31 -8.34
C VAL A 42 -2.64 5.87 -8.25
N GLY A 43 -3.57 5.47 -9.13
CA GLY A 43 -4.09 4.10 -9.19
C GLY A 43 -3.04 3.06 -9.60
N LEU A 44 -2.14 3.42 -10.52
CA LEU A 44 -1.07 2.55 -11.00
C LEU A 44 -0.05 2.21 -9.90
N TRP A 45 0.11 3.07 -8.90
CA TRP A 45 1.08 2.88 -7.81
C TRP A 45 0.58 1.93 -6.71
N VAL A 46 -0.74 1.71 -6.61
CA VAL A 46 -1.37 0.81 -5.63
C VAL A 46 -0.75 -0.61 -5.64
N PRO A 47 -0.63 -1.32 -6.79
CA PRO A 47 -0.01 -2.64 -6.84
C PRO A 47 1.47 -2.62 -6.44
N SER A 48 2.22 -1.57 -6.79
CA SER A 48 3.63 -1.41 -6.39
C SER A 48 3.77 -1.25 -4.86
N LEU A 49 2.85 -0.53 -4.22
CA LEU A 49 2.81 -0.37 -2.77
C LEU A 49 2.56 -1.69 -2.05
N PHE A 50 1.61 -2.49 -2.53
CA PHE A 50 1.32 -3.81 -1.97
C PHE A 50 2.46 -4.80 -2.21
N SER A 51 3.10 -4.75 -3.39
CA SER A 51 4.27 -5.58 -3.69
C SER A 51 5.45 -5.24 -2.78
N LEU A 52 5.73 -3.94 -2.55
CA LEU A 52 6.74 -3.50 -1.59
C LEU A 52 6.39 -3.91 -0.16
N GLY A 53 5.13 -3.78 0.24
CA GLY A 53 4.67 -4.23 1.55
C GLY A 53 4.81 -5.74 1.76
N ALA A 54 4.52 -6.52 0.71
CA ALA A 54 4.74 -7.97 0.71
C ALA A 54 6.23 -8.31 0.82
N LEU A 55 7.11 -7.61 0.10
CA LEU A 55 8.56 -7.80 0.17
C LEU A 55 9.12 -7.47 1.57
N VAL A 56 8.73 -6.33 2.14
CA VAL A 56 9.14 -5.92 3.49
C VAL A 56 8.63 -6.91 4.54
N ALA A 57 7.44 -7.48 4.33
CA ALA A 57 6.89 -8.52 5.18
C ALA A 57 7.56 -9.90 4.98
N ALA A 58 8.02 -10.21 3.77
CA ALA A 58 8.62 -11.48 3.38
C ALA A 58 10.12 -11.57 3.72
N GLY A 59 10.77 -10.47 4.09
CA GLY A 59 12.22 -10.37 4.40
C GLY A 59 12.75 -11.26 5.54
N GLU A 60 12.00 -12.24 6.05
CA GLU A 60 12.59 -13.44 6.66
C GLU A 60 12.02 -14.67 5.93
N GLY A 61 12.64 -15.02 4.80
CA GLY A 61 12.50 -16.37 4.26
C GLY A 61 13.07 -17.39 5.28
N PRO A 62 12.46 -18.58 5.42
CA PRO A 62 13.04 -19.66 6.20
C PRO A 62 14.46 -19.94 5.71
N ARG A 63 15.45 -19.87 6.61
CA ARG A 63 16.74 -20.53 6.38
C ARG A 63 16.59 -22.00 6.68
#